data_AF-A0A7Z8PF26-F1
#
_entry.id   AF-A0A7Z8PF26-F1
#
_cell.length_a   1.000
_cell.length_b   1.000
_cell.length_c   1.000
_cell.angle_alpha   90.00
_cell.angle_beta   90.00
_cell.angle_gamma   90.00
#
_symmetry.space_group_name_H-M   'P 1'
#
loop_
_entity.id
_entity.type
_entity.pdbx_description
1 polymer ?
#
loop_
_entity_poly.entity_id
_entity_poly.type
_entity_poly.pdbx_seq_one_letter_code
_entity_poly.pdbx_strand_id
1 'polypeptide(L)'
;MKAFGARKAPVPAIMAEAHDCIVTADHGPTVLSLLKQNAVGPEMFSRLGQHLWQLHELGLAHGRPVLRDLCWDDRRVTFLDLEAGATLNATPRDYARDVLVLLHSILVSKNTTREDGLTFMQTYFTLADDEVFAATLERVKKLWWLELLLYPVMLRHRQRGKKRSEFIAIQTMREAVVQYAEAVTPTQPRLDDETTMPGA
;
A
#
# COMPACT_ATOMS: atom_id res chain seq x y z
N MET A 1 -10.79 -17.45 2.67
CA MET A 1 -11.27 -16.91 3.97
C MET A 1 -10.98 -17.84 5.16
N LYS A 2 -11.43 -19.11 5.19
CA LYS A 2 -11.16 -20.06 6.31
C LYS A 2 -9.68 -20.17 6.71
N ALA A 3 -8.79 -20.34 5.74
CA ALA A 3 -7.35 -20.48 6.00
C ALA A 3 -6.71 -19.21 6.59
N PHE A 4 -7.23 -18.03 6.25
CA PHE A 4 -6.80 -16.77 6.87
C PHE A 4 -7.27 -16.70 8.32
N GLY A 5 -8.54 -17.04 8.58
CA GLY A 5 -9.08 -17.12 9.94
C GLY A 5 -8.35 -18.13 10.82
N ALA A 6 -7.93 -19.27 10.27
CA ALA A 6 -7.14 -20.28 10.99
C ALA A 6 -5.76 -19.74 11.45
N ARG A 7 -5.21 -18.76 10.74
CA ARG A 7 -3.98 -18.06 11.13
C ARG A 7 -4.22 -16.80 11.96
N LYS A 8 -5.45 -16.62 12.46
CA LYS A 8 -5.88 -15.43 13.22
C LYS A 8 -5.69 -14.11 12.47
N ALA A 9 -5.71 -14.16 11.13
CA ALA A 9 -5.72 -12.96 10.33
C ALA A 9 -7.01 -12.15 10.61
N PRO A 10 -6.97 -10.81 10.54
CA PRO A 10 -8.13 -9.97 10.80
C PRO A 10 -9.08 -9.99 9.60
N VAL A 11 -9.84 -11.08 9.48
CA VAL A 11 -10.79 -11.35 8.40
C VAL A 11 -12.15 -11.72 9.01
N PRO A 12 -13.27 -11.53 8.28
CA PRO A 12 -14.57 -11.83 8.83
C PRO A 12 -14.74 -13.29 9.23
N ALA A 13 -15.32 -13.51 10.40
CA ALA A 13 -15.71 -14.84 10.83
C ALA A 13 -16.87 -15.34 9.97
N ILE A 14 -16.74 -16.57 9.44
CA ILE A 14 -17.83 -17.21 8.68
C ILE A 14 -18.84 -17.75 9.69
N MET A 15 -20.07 -17.22 9.65
CA MET A 15 -21.17 -17.59 10.54
C MET A 15 -22.02 -18.72 9.94
N ALA A 16 -22.19 -18.73 8.63
CA ALA A 16 -22.87 -19.79 7.90
C ALA A 16 -22.25 -19.94 6.51
N GLU A 17 -22.36 -21.14 5.95
CA GLU A 17 -21.85 -21.50 4.62
C GLU A 17 -22.87 -22.42 3.96
N ALA A 18 -23.26 -22.07 2.74
CA ALA A 18 -24.01 -22.90 1.83
C ALA A 18 -23.16 -23.16 0.57
N HIS A 19 -23.75 -23.82 -0.43
CA HIS A 19 -23.02 -24.20 -1.65
C HIS A 19 -22.52 -22.99 -2.46
N ASP A 20 -23.29 -21.89 -2.47
CA ASP A 20 -23.07 -20.70 -3.30
C ASP A 20 -23.03 -19.39 -2.50
N CYS A 21 -23.15 -19.45 -1.17
CA CYS A 21 -23.10 -18.28 -0.32
C CYS A 21 -22.37 -18.53 0.99
N ILE A 22 -21.73 -17.49 1.49
CA ILE A 22 -21.20 -17.43 2.85
C ILE A 22 -21.81 -16.22 3.56
N VAL A 23 -22.14 -16.40 4.83
CA VAL A 23 -22.56 -15.32 5.71
C VAL A 23 -21.41 -15.05 6.66
N THR A 24 -20.95 -13.80 6.70
CA THR A 24 -19.87 -13.36 7.57
C THR A 24 -20.37 -12.40 8.64
N ALA A 25 -19.65 -12.32 9.75
CA ALA A 25 -19.90 -11.30 10.76
C ALA A 25 -19.78 -9.89 10.15
N ASP A 26 -20.58 -8.96 10.65
CA ASP A 26 -20.46 -7.54 10.31
C ASP A 26 -19.28 -6.93 11.06
N HIS A 27 -18.43 -6.20 10.33
CA HIS A 27 -17.23 -5.52 10.84
C HIS A 27 -17.30 -4.00 10.68
N GLY A 28 -18.50 -3.46 10.45
CA GLY A 28 -18.74 -2.02 10.35
C GLY A 28 -18.44 -1.45 8.97
N PRO A 29 -18.39 -0.12 8.85
CA PRO A 29 -18.24 0.56 7.57
C PRO A 29 -16.85 0.35 6.96
N THR A 30 -16.82 0.37 5.63
CA THR A 30 -15.55 0.32 4.88
C THR A 30 -14.78 1.63 5.03
N VAL A 31 -13.45 1.57 4.97
CA VAL A 31 -12.57 2.74 5.05
C VAL A 31 -12.92 3.74 3.94
N LEU A 32 -13.23 3.27 2.74
CA LEU A 32 -13.70 4.15 1.66
C LEU A 32 -15.01 4.86 2.01
N SER A 33 -15.94 4.19 2.68
CA SER A 33 -17.20 4.80 3.12
C SER A 33 -16.97 5.87 4.18
N LEU A 34 -16.11 5.58 5.16
CA LEU A 34 -15.74 6.52 6.22
C LEU A 34 -15.03 7.76 5.68
N LEU A 35 -14.09 7.57 4.74
CA LEU A 35 -13.41 8.69 4.08
C LEU A 35 -14.40 9.58 3.34
N LYS A 36 -15.39 9.00 2.61
CA LYS A 36 -16.44 9.78 1.94
C LYS A 36 -17.27 10.63 2.90
N GLN A 37 -17.45 10.15 4.12
CA GLN A 37 -18.19 10.82 5.18
C GLN A 37 -17.33 11.79 6.00
N ASN A 38 -16.02 11.87 5.73
CA ASN A 38 -15.03 12.59 6.55
C ASN A 38 -15.08 12.18 8.02
N ALA A 39 -15.32 10.89 8.28
CA ALA A 39 -15.54 10.34 9.61
C ALA A 39 -14.27 9.70 10.23
N VAL A 40 -13.11 9.88 9.61
CA VAL A 40 -11.82 9.30 10.06
C VAL A 40 -10.71 10.34 9.97
N GLY A 41 -9.80 10.33 10.95
CA GLY A 41 -8.62 11.17 10.99
C GLY A 41 -7.40 10.56 10.29
N PRO A 42 -6.29 11.31 10.19
CA PRO A 42 -5.06 10.88 9.52
C PRO A 42 -4.38 9.68 10.21
N GLU A 43 -4.64 9.46 11.51
CA GLU A 43 -4.10 8.30 12.25
C GLU A 43 -4.51 6.95 11.64
N MET A 44 -5.64 6.91 10.95
CA MET A 44 -6.14 5.72 10.28
C MET A 44 -5.14 5.19 9.24
N PHE A 45 -4.43 6.05 8.51
CA PHE A 45 -3.45 5.61 7.50
C PHE A 45 -2.23 4.93 8.11
N SER A 46 -1.79 5.39 9.29
CA SER A 46 -0.75 4.70 10.05
C SER A 46 -1.24 3.32 10.49
N ARG A 47 -2.50 3.23 10.97
CA ARG A 47 -3.15 1.95 11.33
C ARG A 47 -3.30 1.00 10.14
N LEU A 48 -3.61 1.50 8.95
CA LEU A 48 -3.61 0.69 7.72
C LEU A 48 -2.23 0.06 7.48
N GLY A 49 -1.16 0.83 7.63
CA GLY A 49 0.21 0.33 7.47
C GLY A 49 0.54 -0.77 8.48
N GLN A 50 0.19 -0.55 9.76
CA GLN A 50 0.39 -1.54 10.83
C GLN A 50 -0.38 -2.83 10.56
N HIS A 51 -1.67 -2.74 10.24
CA HIS A 51 -2.51 -3.92 10.03
C HIS A 51 -2.18 -4.67 8.75
N LEU A 52 -1.75 -3.97 7.69
CA LEU A 52 -1.25 -4.65 6.50
C LEU A 52 0.03 -5.43 6.81
N TRP A 53 0.96 -4.84 7.57
CA TRP A 53 2.15 -5.57 8.00
C TRP A 53 1.81 -6.78 8.88
N GLN A 54 0.90 -6.65 9.84
CA GLN A 54 0.44 -7.78 10.66
C GLN A 54 -0.14 -8.93 9.83
N LEU A 55 -0.82 -8.62 8.71
CA LEU A 55 -1.27 -9.65 7.78
C LEU A 55 -0.07 -10.36 7.13
N HIS A 56 0.92 -9.59 6.67
CA HIS A 56 2.12 -10.11 6.01
C HIS A 56 3.02 -10.91 6.95
N GLU A 57 3.12 -10.52 8.21
CA GLU A 57 3.85 -11.26 9.26
C GLU A 57 3.29 -12.67 9.47
N LEU A 58 2.01 -12.90 9.18
CA LEU A 58 1.37 -14.22 9.20
C LEU A 58 1.66 -15.08 7.94
N GLY A 59 2.53 -14.60 7.05
CA GLY A 59 2.83 -15.24 5.78
C GLY A 59 1.71 -15.05 4.74
N LEU A 60 0.82 -14.06 4.93
CA LEU A 60 -0.40 -13.90 4.14
C LEU A 60 -0.35 -12.63 3.30
N ALA A 61 -0.79 -12.70 2.06
CA ALA A 61 -1.06 -11.52 1.23
C ALA A 61 -2.53 -11.52 0.81
N HIS A 62 -3.14 -10.35 0.80
CA HIS A 62 -4.51 -10.13 0.34
C HIS A 62 -4.62 -10.20 -1.19
N GLY A 63 -3.58 -9.77 -1.92
CA GLY A 63 -3.51 -9.74 -3.38
C GLY A 63 -4.15 -8.50 -4.04
N ARG A 64 -5.21 -7.96 -3.42
CA ARG A 64 -5.92 -6.75 -3.87
C ARG A 64 -6.48 -5.93 -2.70
N PRO A 65 -5.66 -5.47 -1.74
CA PRO A 65 -6.15 -4.64 -0.66
C PRO A 65 -6.47 -3.23 -1.18
N VAL A 66 -7.76 -2.90 -1.31
CA VAL A 66 -8.23 -1.55 -1.68
C VAL A 66 -9.15 -1.01 -0.60
N LEU A 67 -9.24 0.31 -0.41
CA LEU A 67 -9.95 0.92 0.73
C LEU A 67 -11.43 0.51 0.89
N ARG A 68 -12.07 0.00 -0.16
CA ARG A 68 -13.43 -0.54 -0.07
C ARG A 68 -13.52 -1.96 0.51
N ASP A 69 -12.43 -2.70 0.45
CA ASP A 69 -12.31 -4.09 0.92
C ASP A 69 -11.68 -4.12 2.32
N LEU A 70 -11.57 -2.96 2.98
CA LEU A 70 -11.10 -2.81 4.35
C LEU A 70 -12.21 -2.20 5.18
N CYS A 71 -12.60 -2.83 6.28
CA CYS A 71 -13.45 -2.26 7.31
C CYS A 71 -12.63 -1.67 8.45
N TRP A 72 -13.14 -0.62 9.08
CA TRP A 72 -12.49 0.06 10.21
C TRP A 72 -13.51 0.38 11.31
N ASP A 73 -13.19 0.00 12.54
CA ASP A 73 -14.03 0.17 13.73
C ASP A 73 -13.37 1.04 14.83
N ASP A 74 -12.53 1.99 14.42
CA ASP A 74 -11.68 2.84 15.27
C ASP A 74 -10.52 2.15 15.97
N ARG A 75 -10.45 0.81 15.93
CA ARG A 75 -9.39 0.05 16.60
C ARG A 75 -8.66 -0.91 15.68
N ARG A 76 -9.38 -1.60 14.80
CA ARG A 76 -8.81 -2.63 13.93
C ARG A 76 -9.28 -2.48 12.49
N VAL A 77 -8.40 -2.87 11.59
CA VAL A 77 -8.73 -3.10 10.18
C VAL A 77 -9.19 -4.54 10.03
N THR A 78 -10.29 -4.76 9.31
CA THR A 78 -10.71 -6.10 8.87
C THR A 78 -10.65 -6.18 7.34
N PHE A 79 -9.97 -7.19 6.81
CA PHE A 79 -9.82 -7.40 5.37
C PHE A 79 -10.97 -8.26 4.81
N LEU A 80 -11.69 -7.70 3.85
CA LEU A 80 -12.76 -8.33 3.10
C LEU A 80 -12.23 -8.87 1.76
N ASP A 81 -13.09 -9.53 0.97
CA ASP A 81 -12.80 -9.90 -0.42
C ASP A 81 -11.42 -10.55 -0.66
N LEU A 82 -11.20 -11.70 -0.03
CA LEU A 82 -9.96 -12.49 -0.17
C LEU A 82 -9.98 -13.43 -1.38
N GLU A 83 -10.94 -13.27 -2.30
CA GLU A 83 -11.09 -14.14 -3.46
C GLU A 83 -10.15 -13.73 -4.59
N ALA A 84 -9.79 -12.44 -4.64
CA ALA A 84 -8.99 -11.84 -5.69
C ALA A 84 -7.48 -11.92 -5.42
N GLY A 85 -6.92 -13.13 -5.54
CA GLY A 85 -5.46 -13.32 -5.57
C GLY A 85 -4.78 -13.31 -4.20
N ALA A 86 -5.54 -13.63 -3.14
CA ALA A 86 -4.99 -13.83 -1.81
C ALA A 86 -4.07 -15.08 -1.76
N THR A 87 -2.96 -14.97 -1.03
CA THR A 87 -1.91 -15.99 -0.97
C THR A 87 -1.64 -16.40 0.47
N LEU A 88 -1.53 -17.71 0.71
CA LEU A 88 -1.29 -18.27 2.04
C LEU A 88 0.21 -18.43 2.38
N ASN A 89 1.10 -18.48 1.41
CA ASN A 89 2.55 -18.53 1.65
C ASN A 89 3.17 -17.43 0.81
N ALA A 90 2.84 -16.20 1.19
CA ALA A 90 3.15 -15.02 0.42
C ALA A 90 4.64 -14.72 0.46
N THR A 91 5.14 -14.21 -0.65
CA THR A 91 6.53 -13.80 -0.84
C THR A 91 6.66 -12.29 -0.68
N PRO A 92 7.89 -11.74 -0.54
CA PRO A 92 8.10 -10.30 -0.56
C PRO A 92 7.51 -9.59 -1.79
N ARG A 93 7.38 -10.30 -2.92
CA ARG A 93 6.75 -9.78 -4.15
C ARG A 93 5.23 -9.65 -4.02
N ASP A 94 4.59 -10.54 -3.28
CA ASP A 94 3.15 -10.48 -3.01
C ASP A 94 2.84 -9.33 -2.04
N TYR A 95 3.67 -9.17 -1.00
CA TYR A 95 3.58 -8.04 -0.08
C TYR A 95 3.80 -6.70 -0.78
N ALA A 96 4.81 -6.61 -1.65
CA ALA A 96 5.06 -5.43 -2.46
C ALA A 96 3.86 -5.08 -3.37
N ARG A 97 3.18 -6.09 -3.93
CA ARG A 97 1.95 -5.87 -4.71
C ARG A 97 0.85 -5.28 -3.82
N ASP A 98 0.64 -5.82 -2.64
CA ASP A 98 -0.38 -5.35 -1.70
C ASP A 98 -0.14 -3.91 -1.26
N VAL A 99 1.10 -3.57 -0.91
CA VAL A 99 1.49 -2.20 -0.56
C VAL A 99 1.18 -1.23 -1.70
N LEU A 100 1.56 -1.58 -2.94
CA LEU A 100 1.33 -0.71 -4.09
C LEU A 100 -0.15 -0.56 -4.43
N VAL A 101 -0.93 -1.64 -4.35
CA VAL A 101 -2.38 -1.58 -4.61
C VAL A 101 -3.09 -0.73 -3.55
N LEU A 102 -2.76 -0.90 -2.26
CA LEU A 102 -3.38 -0.11 -1.20
C LEU A 102 -2.97 1.35 -1.28
N LEU A 103 -1.68 1.64 -1.49
CA LEU A 103 -1.18 2.99 -1.69
C LEU A 103 -1.85 3.68 -2.88
N HIS A 104 -1.98 2.99 -4.01
CA HIS A 104 -2.71 3.50 -5.16
C HIS A 104 -4.17 3.80 -4.80
N SER A 105 -4.85 2.89 -4.10
CA SER A 105 -6.21 3.10 -3.63
C SER A 105 -6.34 4.32 -2.72
N ILE A 106 -5.36 4.59 -1.85
CA ILE A 106 -5.31 5.78 -1.01
C ILE A 106 -5.19 7.03 -1.87
N LEU A 107 -4.24 7.07 -2.82
CA LEU A 107 -3.96 8.24 -3.63
C LEU A 107 -5.05 8.59 -4.66
N VAL A 108 -5.85 7.61 -5.09
CA VAL A 108 -7.00 7.84 -5.99
C VAL A 108 -8.23 8.37 -5.25
N SER A 109 -8.38 8.04 -3.97
CA SER A 109 -9.53 8.47 -3.17
C SER A 109 -9.63 10.00 -3.12
N LYS A 110 -10.84 10.56 -3.05
CA LYS A 110 -11.08 12.02 -3.14
C LYS A 110 -10.80 12.79 -1.84
N ASN A 111 -10.99 12.13 -0.70
CA ASN A 111 -10.90 12.75 0.62
C ASN A 111 -9.58 12.41 1.32
N THR A 112 -8.57 12.03 0.54
CA THR A 112 -7.21 11.72 0.99
C THR A 112 -6.21 12.74 0.43
N THR A 113 -5.02 12.78 1.00
CA THR A 113 -3.91 13.61 0.56
C THR A 113 -2.72 12.74 0.17
N ARG A 114 -1.67 13.36 -0.37
CA ARG A 114 -0.40 12.65 -0.59
C ARG A 114 0.26 12.29 0.75
N GLU A 115 0.10 13.14 1.75
CA GLU A 115 0.64 12.92 3.10
C GLU A 115 0.04 11.67 3.73
N ASP A 116 -1.26 11.43 3.56
CA ASP A 116 -1.93 10.19 4.02
C ASP A 116 -1.25 8.93 3.45
N GLY A 117 -0.94 8.93 2.15
CA GLY A 117 -0.22 7.85 1.50
C GLY A 117 1.22 7.69 2.01
N LEU A 118 1.90 8.81 2.31
CA LEU A 118 3.25 8.79 2.90
C LEU A 118 3.21 8.23 4.33
N THR A 119 2.26 8.65 5.16
CA THR A 119 2.07 8.16 6.53
C THR A 119 1.82 6.65 6.55
N PHE A 120 0.98 6.15 5.64
CA PHE A 120 0.78 4.72 5.42
C PHE A 120 2.10 4.01 5.09
N MET A 121 2.82 4.47 4.07
CA MET A 121 4.08 3.85 3.64
C MET A 121 5.15 3.87 4.71
N GLN A 122 5.35 5.02 5.36
CA GLN A 122 6.35 5.18 6.41
C GLN A 122 6.10 4.19 7.53
N THR A 123 4.85 4.12 8.01
CA THR A 123 4.49 3.20 9.09
C THR A 123 4.70 1.75 8.67
N TYR A 124 4.29 1.39 7.44
CA TYR A 124 4.46 0.04 6.92
C TYR A 124 5.94 -0.34 6.81
N PHE A 125 6.78 0.49 6.17
CA PHE A 125 8.20 0.18 5.94
C PHE A 125 9.09 0.34 7.17
N THR A 126 8.65 1.04 8.21
CA THR A 126 9.34 0.99 9.52
C THR A 126 9.17 -0.37 10.21
N LEU A 127 8.11 -1.12 9.89
CA LEU A 127 7.84 -2.43 10.47
C LEU A 127 8.28 -3.59 9.57
N ALA A 128 8.25 -3.39 8.25
CA ALA A 128 8.53 -4.44 7.28
C ALA A 128 10.02 -4.72 7.10
N ASP A 129 10.33 -5.94 6.69
CA ASP A 129 11.69 -6.34 6.34
C ASP A 129 12.21 -5.61 5.08
N ASP A 130 13.53 -5.41 5.03
CA ASP A 130 14.24 -4.77 3.91
C ASP A 130 13.95 -5.44 2.56
N GLU A 131 13.72 -6.76 2.54
CA GLU A 131 13.38 -7.51 1.32
C GLU A 131 12.07 -7.04 0.69
N VAL A 132 11.08 -6.70 1.51
CA VAL A 132 9.78 -6.21 1.04
C VAL A 132 9.93 -4.81 0.46
N PHE A 133 10.76 -3.98 1.10
CA PHE A 133 11.09 -2.65 0.59
C PHE A 133 11.81 -2.73 -0.75
N ALA A 134 12.84 -3.58 -0.86
CA ALA A 134 13.58 -3.82 -2.10
C ALA A 134 12.66 -4.32 -3.22
N ALA A 135 11.78 -5.28 -2.92
CA ALA A 135 10.80 -5.79 -3.89
C ALA A 135 9.80 -4.71 -4.34
N THR A 136 9.36 -3.84 -3.42
CA THR A 136 8.48 -2.70 -3.73
C THR A 136 9.20 -1.73 -4.68
N LEU A 137 10.43 -1.34 -4.35
CA LEU A 137 11.23 -0.41 -5.15
C LEU A 137 11.54 -0.98 -6.55
N GLU A 138 11.92 -2.24 -6.65
CA GLU A 138 12.17 -2.93 -7.92
C GLU A 138 10.92 -2.88 -8.81
N ARG A 139 9.75 -3.16 -8.23
CA ARG A 139 8.48 -3.19 -8.95
C ARG A 139 8.08 -1.80 -9.44
N VAL A 140 8.24 -0.78 -8.61
CA VAL A 140 7.98 0.62 -8.97
C VAL A 140 8.93 1.11 -10.07
N LYS A 141 10.22 0.79 -9.97
CA LYS A 141 11.20 1.14 -11.02
C LYS A 141 10.80 0.55 -12.36
N LYS A 142 10.28 -0.68 -12.41
CA LYS A 142 9.79 -1.33 -13.65
C LYS A 142 8.56 -0.68 -14.25
N LEU A 143 7.82 0.16 -13.53
CA LEU A 143 6.63 0.86 -14.06
C LEU A 143 6.95 2.13 -14.85
N TRP A 144 8.23 2.51 -14.98
CA TRP A 144 8.64 3.75 -15.66
C TRP A 144 8.12 3.87 -17.10
N TRP A 145 8.08 2.76 -17.87
CA TRP A 145 7.61 2.76 -19.26
C TRP A 145 6.10 2.98 -19.37
N LEU A 146 5.34 2.64 -18.32
CA LEU A 146 3.90 2.86 -18.28
C LEU A 146 3.59 4.36 -18.28
N GLU A 147 4.44 5.18 -17.67
CA GLU A 147 4.28 6.64 -17.67
C GLU A 147 4.40 7.24 -19.07
N LEU A 148 5.31 6.69 -19.87
CA LEU A 148 5.46 7.10 -21.27
C LEU A 148 4.17 6.83 -22.06
N LEU A 149 3.54 5.67 -21.84
CA LEU A 149 2.27 5.30 -22.48
C LEU A 149 1.08 6.11 -21.95
N LEU A 150 1.09 6.47 -20.66
CA LEU A 150 -0.01 7.19 -20.02
C LEU A 150 0.06 8.71 -20.24
N TYR A 151 1.22 9.25 -20.64
CA TYR A 151 1.45 10.66 -20.88
C TYR A 151 0.36 11.39 -21.71
N PRO A 152 -0.10 10.88 -22.88
CA PRO A 152 -1.14 11.57 -23.67
C PRO A 152 -2.50 11.63 -22.94
N VAL A 153 -2.85 10.58 -22.18
CA VAL A 153 -4.08 10.54 -21.39
C VAL A 153 -4.00 11.56 -20.24
N MET A 154 -2.84 11.66 -19.61
CA MET A 154 -2.58 12.62 -18.53
C MET A 154 -2.61 14.06 -19.03
N LEU A 155 -2.04 14.35 -20.20
CA LEU A 155 -2.12 15.68 -20.83
C LEU A 155 -3.58 16.08 -21.08
N ARG A 156 -4.39 15.15 -21.59
CA ARG A 156 -5.84 15.35 -21.79
C ARG A 156 -6.59 15.57 -20.47
N HIS A 157 -6.22 14.85 -19.40
CA HIS A 157 -6.80 15.05 -18.07
C HIS A 157 -6.44 16.41 -17.48
N ARG A 158 -5.18 16.85 -17.63
CA ARG A 158 -4.71 18.17 -17.22
C ARG A 158 -5.45 19.28 -17.95
N GLN A 159 -5.63 19.16 -19.28
CA GLN A 159 -6.44 20.09 -20.07
C GLN A 159 -7.90 20.16 -19.63
N ARG A 160 -8.45 19.05 -19.11
CA ARG A 160 -9.81 18.98 -18.55
C ARG A 160 -9.90 19.36 -17.07
N GLY A 161 -8.82 19.87 -16.47
CA GLY A 161 -8.80 20.27 -15.05
C GLY A 161 -8.92 19.10 -14.06
N LYS A 162 -8.78 17.84 -14.51
CA LYS A 162 -8.86 16.67 -13.62
C LYS A 162 -7.56 16.54 -12.82
N LYS A 163 -7.61 16.93 -11.55
CA LYS A 163 -6.48 16.84 -10.61
C LYS A 163 -6.28 15.44 -10.01
N ARG A 164 -7.27 14.55 -10.09
CA ARG A 164 -7.21 13.16 -9.60
C ARG A 164 -7.75 12.20 -10.65
N SER A 165 -6.94 11.20 -11.00
CA SER A 165 -7.32 10.07 -11.85
C SER A 165 -6.44 8.86 -11.50
N GLU A 166 -6.90 7.66 -11.82
CA GLU A 166 -6.15 6.42 -11.57
C GLU A 166 -4.74 6.45 -12.17
N PHE A 167 -4.58 7.08 -13.33
CA PHE A 167 -3.29 7.24 -14.01
C PHE A 167 -2.35 8.23 -13.31
N ILE A 168 -2.88 9.35 -12.82
CA ILE A 168 -2.08 10.32 -12.06
C ILE A 168 -1.60 9.68 -10.76
N ALA A 169 -2.43 8.88 -10.11
CA ALA A 169 -2.07 8.19 -8.87
C ALA A 169 -0.94 7.18 -9.06
N ILE A 170 -0.82 6.53 -10.23
CA ILE A 170 0.33 5.65 -10.53
C ILE A 170 1.65 6.42 -10.49
N GLN A 171 1.69 7.60 -11.12
CA GLN A 171 2.89 8.45 -11.10
C GLN A 171 3.17 8.96 -9.67
N THR A 172 2.16 9.49 -8.99
CA THR A 172 2.33 9.98 -7.60
C THR A 172 2.79 8.88 -6.64
N MET A 173 2.27 7.67 -6.80
CA MET A 173 2.68 6.47 -6.05
C MET A 173 4.15 6.16 -6.29
N ARG A 174 4.57 6.09 -7.55
CA ARG A 174 5.95 5.80 -7.93
C ARG A 174 6.92 6.85 -7.40
N GLU A 175 6.61 8.13 -7.59
CA GLU A 175 7.40 9.24 -7.07
C GLU A 175 7.51 9.18 -5.54
N ALA A 176 6.43 8.86 -4.83
CA ALA A 176 6.44 8.75 -3.38
C ALA A 176 7.35 7.61 -2.89
N VAL A 177 7.31 6.44 -3.52
CA VAL A 177 8.18 5.30 -3.15
C VAL A 177 9.66 5.60 -3.46
N VAL A 178 9.95 6.20 -4.61
CA VAL A 178 11.33 6.55 -4.99
C VAL A 178 11.92 7.61 -4.07
N GLN A 179 11.16 8.69 -3.78
CA GLN A 179 11.60 9.73 -2.83
C GLN A 179 11.81 9.17 -1.42
N TYR A 180 10.96 8.24 -0.98
CA TYR A 180 11.14 7.58 0.30
C TYR A 180 12.44 6.75 0.33
N ALA A 181 12.76 6.03 -0.76
CA ALA A 181 14.02 5.30 -0.88
C ALA A 181 15.25 6.22 -0.82
N GLU A 182 15.19 7.38 -1.49
CA GLU A 182 16.26 8.38 -1.46
C GLU A 182 16.44 8.99 -0.07
N ALA A 183 15.36 9.17 0.69
CA ALA A 183 15.41 9.70 2.05
C ALA A 183 15.91 8.69 3.10
N VAL A 184 15.67 7.40 2.89
CA VAL A 184 16.06 6.32 3.82
C VAL A 184 17.46 5.78 3.53
N THR A 185 17.92 5.83 2.27
CA THR A 185 19.30 5.44 1.94
C THR A 185 20.25 6.53 2.47
N PRO A 186 21.17 6.24 3.40
CA PRO A 186 22.13 7.25 3.82
C PRO A 186 22.98 7.63 2.60
N THR A 187 23.00 8.92 2.27
CA THR A 187 23.97 9.50 1.34
C THR A 187 25.36 9.06 1.78
N GLN A 188 25.95 8.07 1.11
CA GLN A 188 27.34 7.72 1.38
C GLN A 188 28.18 8.97 1.14
N PRO A 189 29.00 9.43 2.12
CA PRO A 189 29.99 10.43 1.81
C PRO A 189 30.95 9.82 0.79
N ARG A 190 31.03 10.48 -0.35
CA ARG A 190 31.97 10.21 -1.43
C ARG A 190 33.39 10.27 -0.85
N LEU A 191 34.04 9.11 -0.74
CA LEU A 191 35.47 9.00 -0.42
C LEU A 191 36.27 9.48 -1.63
N ASP A 192 36.34 10.80 -1.79
CA ASP A 192 37.32 11.46 -2.65
C ASP A 192 38.16 12.36 -1.74
N ASP A 193 39.23 11.80 -1.18
CA ASP A 193 40.43 12.58 -0.89
C ASP A 193 41.65 11.65 -0.86
N GLU A 194 42.03 11.20 -2.06
CA GLU A 194 43.40 10.77 -2.32
C GLU A 194 44.23 12.02 -2.64
N THR A 195 45.42 12.08 -2.03
CA THR A 195 46.58 12.92 -2.39
C THR A 195 46.71 14.25 -1.66
N THR A 196 47.54 14.30 -0.61
CA THR A 196 48.89 14.92 -0.66
C THR A 196 49.55 14.80 0.72
N MET A 197 50.55 13.93 0.85
CA MET A 197 51.58 14.03 1.88
C MET A 197 52.93 14.22 1.18
N PRO A 198 53.70 15.29 1.48
CA PRO A 198 55.07 15.43 1.03
C PRO A 198 56.03 14.88 2.10
N GLY A 199 56.96 14.02 1.72
CA GLY A 199 58.16 13.68 2.48
C GLY A 199 59.20 13.21 1.48
N ALA A 200 60.29 13.95 1.22
CA ALA A 200 61.43 14.23 2.10
C ALA A 200 62.18 12.94 2.47
#